data_AF-A0A7Y5YNM2-F1
#
_entry.id   AF-A0A7Y5YNM2-F1
#
_cell.length_a   1.000
_cell.length_b   1.000
_cell.length_c   1.000
_cell.angle_alpha   90.00
_cell.angle_beta   90.00
_cell.angle_gamma   90.00
#
_symmetry.space_group_name_H-M   'P 1'
#
loop_
_entity.id
_entity.type
_entity.pdbx_description
1 polymer ?
#
loop_
_entity_poly.entity_id
_entity_poly.type
_entity_poly.pdbx_seq_one_letter_code
_entity_poly.pdbx_strand_id
1 'polypeptide(L)'
;MQSDPIFIIASAIAIAVLLASAATHKVRAPARFARQLGDYQLLPEALVRPVARLVPFLELAIAFALLVPVSRHWAALSAASLLALYAAAIGINLWRGRRDIDCGCAGPDQAQPLRPVLLLRNSVLVALALLASVAPVLRDMTVFDGFVTLASAAVALLIYAAADGLLANSPLLLKLIGR
;
A
#
# COMPACT_ATOMS: atom_id res chain seq x y z
N MET A 1 11.66 19.19 -14.53
CA MET A 1 12.48 18.54 -13.49
C MET A 1 12.68 17.10 -13.94
N GLN A 2 13.90 16.75 -14.37
CA GLN A 2 14.23 15.40 -14.81
C GLN A 2 14.29 14.51 -13.57
N SER A 3 13.28 13.67 -13.34
CA SER A 3 13.29 12.71 -12.23
C SER A 3 14.30 11.61 -12.55
N ASP A 4 15.29 11.39 -11.67
CA ASP A 4 16.28 10.35 -11.91
C ASP A 4 15.62 8.96 -12.03
N PRO A 5 16.01 8.15 -13.04
CA PRO A 5 15.38 6.85 -13.30
C PRO A 5 15.51 5.89 -12.11
N ILE A 6 16.56 6.02 -11.30
CA ILE A 6 16.75 5.24 -10.07
C ILE A 6 15.58 5.45 -9.11
N PHE A 7 15.11 6.69 -8.94
CA PHE A 7 14.01 7.02 -8.03
C PHE A 7 12.68 6.42 -8.50
N ILE A 8 12.44 6.44 -9.81
CA ILE A 8 11.26 5.85 -10.45
C ILE A 8 11.26 4.32 -10.24
N ILE A 9 12.40 3.66 -10.51
CA ILE A 9 12.52 2.21 -10.40
C ILE A 9 12.42 1.77 -8.94
N ALA A 10 13.11 2.46 -8.02
CA ALA A 10 13.05 2.16 -6.59
C ALA A 10 11.64 2.32 -6.01
N SER A 11 10.93 3.40 -6.40
CA SER A 11 9.53 3.63 -6.00
C SER A 11 8.62 2.51 -6.47
N ALA A 12 8.76 2.08 -7.73
CA ALA A 12 7.99 0.97 -8.28
C ALA A 12 8.25 -0.35 -7.56
N ILE A 13 9.51 -0.67 -7.22
CA ILE A 13 9.84 -1.87 -6.46
C ILE A 13 9.26 -1.80 -5.05
N ALA A 14 9.39 -0.65 -4.38
CA ALA A 14 8.82 -0.46 -3.04
C ALA A 14 7.30 -0.65 -3.04
N ILE A 15 6.58 -0.08 -4.02
CA ILE A 15 5.13 -0.25 -4.17
C ILE A 15 4.78 -1.70 -4.52
N ALA A 16 5.53 -2.36 -5.40
CA ALA A 16 5.29 -3.76 -5.75
C ALA A 16 5.43 -4.67 -4.52
N VAL A 17 6.48 -4.51 -3.73
CA VAL A 17 6.69 -5.30 -2.50
C VAL A 17 5.61 -4.96 -1.46
N LEU A 18 5.21 -3.70 -1.33
CA LEU A 18 4.11 -3.29 -0.46
C LEU A 18 2.81 -4.00 -0.85
N LEU A 19 2.41 -3.93 -2.12
CA LEU A 19 1.18 -4.59 -2.61
C LEU A 19 1.26 -6.11 -2.46
N ALA A 20 2.42 -6.72 -2.73
CA ALA A 20 2.64 -8.14 -2.52
C ALA A 20 2.50 -8.52 -1.04
N SER A 21 3.09 -7.74 -0.13
CA SER A 21 2.96 -7.95 1.32
C SER A 21 1.50 -7.86 1.77
N ALA A 22 0.79 -6.81 1.36
CA ALA A 22 -0.63 -6.62 1.67
C ALA A 22 -1.48 -7.78 1.16
N ALA A 23 -1.24 -8.22 -0.09
CA ALA A 23 -1.93 -9.38 -0.68
C ALA A 23 -1.68 -10.65 0.15
N THR A 24 -0.43 -10.94 0.53
CA THR A 24 -0.12 -12.14 1.33
C THR A 24 -0.81 -12.14 2.69
N HIS A 25 -0.91 -10.98 3.35
CA HIS A 25 -1.63 -10.87 4.61
C HIS A 25 -3.13 -11.13 4.45
N LYS A 26 -3.75 -10.62 3.38
CA LYS A 26 -5.18 -10.84 3.10
C LYS A 26 -5.49 -12.27 2.68
N VAL A 27 -4.59 -12.93 1.95
CA VAL A 27 -4.73 -14.34 1.56
C VAL A 27 -4.56 -15.28 2.76
N ARG A 28 -3.72 -14.93 3.74
CA ARG A 28 -3.56 -15.71 4.99
C ARG A 28 -4.78 -15.65 5.91
N ALA A 29 -5.52 -14.54 5.91
CA ALA A 29 -6.69 -14.34 6.77
C ALA A 29 -7.91 -13.78 6.01
N PRO A 30 -8.45 -14.50 5.00
CA PRO A 30 -9.47 -13.96 4.10
C PRO A 30 -10.80 -13.68 4.81
N ALA A 31 -11.15 -14.48 5.83
CA ALA A 31 -12.36 -14.27 6.63
C ALA A 31 -12.29 -12.96 7.44
N ARG A 32 -11.11 -12.59 7.93
CA ARG A 32 -10.89 -11.33 8.66
C ARG A 32 -10.98 -10.13 7.73
N PHE A 33 -10.34 -10.22 6.56
CA PHE A 33 -10.43 -9.16 5.55
C PHE A 33 -11.86 -8.96 5.04
N ALA A 34 -12.63 -10.04 4.85
CA ALA A 34 -14.04 -9.93 4.49
C ALA A 34 -14.89 -9.25 5.57
N ARG A 35 -14.63 -9.52 6.86
CA ARG A 35 -15.29 -8.80 7.96
C ARG A 35 -14.92 -7.33 7.96
N GLN A 36 -13.63 -7.01 7.89
CA GLN A 36 -13.15 -5.62 7.79
C GLN A 36 -13.83 -4.89 6.63
N LEU A 37 -13.87 -5.49 5.44
CA LEU A 37 -14.52 -4.88 4.27
C LEU A 37 -16.04 -4.68 4.46
N GLY A 38 -16.70 -5.58 5.20
CA GLY A 38 -18.09 -5.42 5.63
C GLY A 38 -18.27 -4.23 6.59
N ASP A 39 -17.35 -4.05 7.54
CA ASP A 39 -17.38 -2.96 8.53
C ASP A 39 -17.24 -1.58 7.87
N TYR A 40 -16.59 -1.49 6.70
CA TYR A 40 -16.54 -0.25 5.92
C TYR A 40 -17.93 0.21 5.46
N GLN A 41 -18.92 -0.68 5.36
CA GLN A 41 -20.29 -0.41 4.88
C GLN A 41 -20.33 0.44 3.60
N LEU A 42 -19.43 0.12 2.67
CA LEU A 42 -19.35 0.75 1.33
C LEU A 42 -19.93 -0.16 0.24
N LEU A 43 -20.01 -1.46 0.51
CA LEU A 43 -20.52 -2.48 -0.42
C LEU A 43 -21.71 -3.21 0.21
N PRO A 44 -22.68 -3.69 -0.61
CA PRO A 44 -23.71 -4.59 -0.14
C PRO A 44 -23.10 -5.93 0.30
N GLU A 45 -23.70 -6.59 1.29
CA GLU A 45 -23.17 -7.81 1.92
C GLU A 45 -22.85 -8.93 0.91
N ALA A 46 -23.64 -9.04 -0.15
CA ALA A 46 -23.43 -10.00 -1.24
C ALA A 46 -22.10 -9.78 -2.00
N LEU A 47 -21.64 -8.52 -2.11
CA LEU A 47 -20.40 -8.15 -2.81
C LEU A 47 -19.17 -8.18 -1.90
N VAL A 48 -19.32 -8.21 -0.58
CA VAL A 48 -18.19 -8.22 0.36
C VAL A 48 -17.28 -9.43 0.14
N ARG A 49 -17.84 -10.64 0.05
CA ARG A 49 -17.08 -11.88 -0.15
C ARG A 49 -16.33 -11.95 -1.49
N PRO A 50 -16.96 -11.65 -2.66
CA PRO A 50 -16.24 -11.68 -3.92
C PRO A 50 -15.16 -10.60 -3.99
N VAL A 51 -15.44 -9.37 -3.52
CA VAL A 51 -14.44 -8.29 -3.53
C VAL A 51 -13.28 -8.61 -2.58
N ALA A 52 -13.55 -9.17 -1.40
CA ALA A 52 -12.51 -9.59 -0.46
C ALA A 52 -11.57 -10.66 -1.04
N ARG A 53 -12.04 -11.47 -1.99
CA ARG A 53 -11.19 -12.43 -2.73
C ARG A 53 -10.48 -11.78 -3.91
N LEU A 54 -11.16 -10.95 -4.69
CA LEU A 54 -10.61 -10.34 -5.91
C LEU A 54 -9.48 -9.34 -5.62
N VAL A 55 -9.62 -8.57 -4.54
CA VAL A 55 -8.66 -7.52 -4.20
C VAL A 55 -7.23 -8.04 -3.99
N PRO A 56 -6.97 -9.10 -3.20
CA PRO A 56 -5.62 -9.66 -3.09
C PRO A 56 -5.04 -10.14 -4.42
N PHE A 57 -5.85 -10.71 -5.31
CA PHE A 57 -5.38 -11.10 -6.64
C PHE A 57 -5.01 -9.89 -7.50
N LEU A 58 -5.80 -8.80 -7.43
CA LEU A 58 -5.47 -7.54 -8.11
C LEU A 58 -4.18 -6.93 -7.56
N GLU A 59 -3.99 -6.92 -6.24
CA GLU A 59 -2.76 -6.43 -5.61
C GLU A 59 -1.53 -7.20 -6.08
N LEU A 60 -1.64 -8.53 -6.13
CA LEU A 60 -0.56 -9.40 -6.61
C LEU A 60 -0.28 -9.19 -8.10
N ALA A 61 -1.33 -9.13 -8.93
CA ALA A 61 -1.21 -8.92 -10.37
C ALA A 61 -0.55 -7.58 -10.69
N ILE A 62 -0.95 -6.51 -9.99
CA ILE A 62 -0.36 -5.18 -10.13
C ILE A 62 1.10 -5.21 -9.65
N ALA A 63 1.41 -5.85 -8.52
CA ALA A 63 2.78 -5.98 -8.03
C ALA A 63 3.71 -6.65 -9.07
N PHE A 64 3.27 -7.76 -9.68
CA PHE A 64 4.03 -8.41 -10.75
C PHE A 64 4.15 -7.55 -12.01
N ALA A 65 3.07 -6.88 -12.41
CA ALA A 65 3.05 -6.01 -13.59
C ALA A 65 3.95 -4.77 -13.42
N LEU A 66 4.19 -4.30 -12.18
CA LEU A 66 5.15 -3.22 -11.89
C LEU A 66 6.62 -3.63 -12.08
N LEU A 67 6.92 -4.94 -11.98
CA LEU A 67 8.27 -5.48 -12.19
C LEU A 67 8.60 -5.65 -13.68
N VAL A 68 7.58 -5.76 -14.53
CA VAL A 68 7.73 -5.90 -15.98
C VAL A 68 7.82 -4.50 -16.62
N PRO A 69 8.95 -4.12 -17.24
CA PRO A 69 9.16 -2.75 -17.74
C PRO A 69 8.11 -2.30 -18.75
N VAL A 70 7.64 -3.22 -19.62
CA VAL A 70 6.66 -2.93 -20.69
C VAL A 70 5.29 -2.57 -20.13
N SER A 71 4.86 -3.22 -19.03
CA SER A 71 3.56 -2.94 -18.40
C SER A 71 3.63 -1.90 -17.29
N ARG A 72 4.83 -1.44 -16.92
CA ARG A 72 5.06 -0.60 -15.73
C ARG A 72 4.18 0.66 -15.70
N HIS A 73 4.01 1.33 -16.84
CA HIS A 73 3.18 2.54 -16.91
C HIS A 73 1.73 2.26 -16.48
N TRP A 74 1.09 1.27 -17.11
CA TRP A 74 -0.27 0.85 -16.80
C TRP A 74 -0.39 0.24 -15.40
N ALA A 75 0.62 -0.51 -14.96
CA ALA A 75 0.67 -1.11 -13.64
C ALA A 75 0.77 -0.05 -12.54
N ALA A 76 1.59 0.99 -12.72
CA ALA A 76 1.74 2.10 -11.80
C ALA A 76 0.44 2.93 -11.69
N LEU A 77 -0.25 3.19 -12.80
CA LEU A 77 -1.58 3.82 -12.79
C LEU A 77 -2.63 2.96 -12.06
N SER A 78 -2.59 1.64 -12.27
CA SER A 78 -3.48 0.70 -11.57
C SER A 78 -3.20 0.67 -10.06
N ALA A 79 -1.92 0.68 -9.66
CA ALA A 79 -1.52 0.78 -8.26
C ALA A 79 -1.98 2.10 -7.63
N ALA A 80 -1.79 3.23 -8.32
CA ALA A 80 -2.24 4.54 -7.86
C ALA A 80 -3.77 4.56 -7.67
N SER A 81 -4.51 3.98 -8.62
CA SER A 81 -5.97 3.88 -8.56
C SER A 81 -6.43 3.03 -7.39
N LEU A 82 -5.80 1.88 -7.17
CA LEU A 82 -6.13 1.00 -6.06
C LEU A 82 -5.84 1.65 -4.69
N LEU A 83 -4.68 2.29 -4.55
CA LEU A 83 -4.29 3.03 -3.35
C LEU A 83 -5.23 4.23 -3.09
N ALA A 84 -5.66 4.92 -4.15
CA ALA A 84 -6.63 6.01 -4.06
C ALA A 84 -8.01 5.51 -3.62
N LEU A 85 -8.47 4.36 -4.12
CA LEU A 85 -9.71 3.71 -3.66
C LEU A 85 -9.63 3.37 -2.17
N TYR A 86 -8.48 2.84 -1.71
CA TYR A 86 -8.25 2.59 -0.28
C TYR A 86 -8.28 3.89 0.53
N ALA A 87 -7.62 4.95 0.07
CA ALA A 87 -7.63 6.25 0.73
C ALA A 87 -9.05 6.84 0.81
N ALA A 88 -9.83 6.75 -0.28
CA ALA A 88 -11.21 7.22 -0.33
C ALA A 88 -12.10 6.41 0.64
N ALA A 89 -11.97 5.09 0.66
CA ALA A 89 -12.71 4.21 1.56
C ALA A 89 -12.44 4.53 3.03
N ILE A 90 -11.17 4.80 3.38
CA ILE A 90 -10.75 5.25 4.71
C ILE A 90 -11.32 6.64 5.02
N GLY A 91 -11.23 7.58 4.07
CA GLY A 91 -11.69 8.96 4.24
C GLY A 91 -13.19 9.05 4.48
N ILE A 92 -13.99 8.28 3.73
CA ILE A 92 -15.46 8.21 3.92
C ILE A 92 -15.79 7.68 5.31
N ASN A 93 -15.12 6.63 5.77
CA ASN A 93 -15.36 6.06 7.11
C ASN A 93 -14.92 7.00 8.23
N LEU A 94 -13.81 7.71 8.04
CA LEU A 94 -13.35 8.72 8.99
C LEU A 94 -14.33 9.91 9.08
N TRP A 95 -14.88 10.35 7.94
CA TRP A 95 -15.91 11.39 7.89
C TRP A 95 -17.22 10.96 8.56
N ARG A 96 -17.57 9.67 8.46
CA ARG A 96 -18.68 9.04 9.20
C ARG A 96 -18.40 8.80 10.69
N GLY A 97 -17.23 9.21 11.19
CA GLY A 97 -16.83 9.04 12.60
C GLY A 97 -16.42 7.62 12.99
N ARG A 98 -16.31 6.68 12.03
CA ARG A 98 -16.01 5.27 12.28
C ARG A 98 -14.51 5.03 12.30
N ARG A 99 -13.92 5.14 13.49
CA ARG A 99 -12.46 5.05 13.72
C ARG A 99 -11.99 3.68 14.21
N ASP A 100 -12.88 2.82 14.67
CA ASP A 100 -12.54 1.49 15.20
C ASP A 100 -12.41 0.41 14.11
N ILE A 101 -12.54 0.81 12.84
CA ILE A 101 -12.31 -0.07 11.71
C ILE A 101 -10.81 -0.19 11.49
N ASP A 102 -10.38 -1.34 10.99
CA ASP A 102 -8.99 -1.67 10.73
C ASP A 102 -8.69 -1.56 9.22
N CYS A 103 -7.57 -0.95 8.84
CA CYS A 103 -7.34 -0.62 7.42
C CYS A 103 -7.07 -1.85 6.54
N GLY A 104 -6.71 -2.98 7.14
CA GLY A 104 -6.45 -4.25 6.45
C GLY A 104 -5.21 -4.26 5.54
N CYS A 105 -4.46 -3.16 5.46
CA CYS A 105 -3.16 -3.09 4.76
C CYS A 105 -2.00 -3.57 5.64
N ALA A 106 -2.14 -3.49 6.97
CA ALA A 106 -1.20 -4.08 7.93
C ALA A 106 -1.59 -5.54 8.21
N GLY A 107 -0.60 -6.38 8.55
CA GLY A 107 -0.79 -7.82 8.76
C GLY A 107 -1.84 -8.17 9.81
N PRO A 108 -2.31 -9.45 9.86
CA PRO A 108 -3.43 -9.87 10.71
C PRO A 108 -3.21 -9.63 12.22
N ASP A 109 -1.96 -9.51 12.68
CA ASP A 109 -1.66 -9.26 14.11
C ASP A 109 -1.56 -7.76 14.47
N GLN A 110 -1.72 -6.86 13.49
CA GLN A 110 -1.57 -5.41 13.67
C GLN A 110 -2.91 -4.72 13.44
N ALA A 111 -3.78 -4.73 14.46
CA ALA A 111 -5.03 -3.97 14.41
C ALA A 111 -4.72 -2.46 14.48
N GLN A 112 -4.84 -1.75 13.37
CA GLN A 112 -4.62 -0.30 13.30
C GLN A 112 -5.96 0.42 13.18
N PRO A 113 -6.44 1.10 14.24
CA PRO A 113 -7.65 1.91 14.13
C PRO A 113 -7.45 3.00 13.07
N LEU A 114 -8.52 3.30 12.33
CA LEU A 114 -8.54 4.32 11.29
C LEU A 114 -8.15 5.70 11.87
N ARG A 115 -6.92 6.12 11.56
CA ARG A 115 -6.36 7.43 11.91
C ARG A 115 -6.16 8.29 10.66
N PRO A 116 -6.25 9.64 10.78
CA PRO A 116 -5.95 10.56 9.68
C PRO A 116 -4.55 10.38 9.08
N VAL A 117 -3.60 9.88 9.88
CA VAL A 117 -2.22 9.58 9.43
C VAL A 117 -2.20 8.52 8.32
N LEU A 118 -3.17 7.60 8.27
CA LEU A 118 -3.27 6.62 7.17
C LEU A 118 -3.66 7.29 5.84
N LEU A 119 -4.43 8.38 5.87
CA LEU A 119 -4.72 9.15 4.66
C LEU A 119 -3.45 9.81 4.12
N LEU A 120 -2.62 10.36 5.00
CA LEU A 120 -1.32 10.93 4.62
C LEU A 120 -0.38 9.86 4.05
N ARG A 121 -0.31 8.69 4.69
CA ARG A 121 0.48 7.56 4.19
C ARG A 121 0.02 7.13 2.79
N ASN A 122 -1.28 6.91 2.60
CA ASN A 122 -1.81 6.46 1.31
C ASN A 122 -1.69 7.54 0.23
N SER A 123 -1.83 8.82 0.56
CA SER A 123 -1.64 9.90 -0.42
C SER A 123 -0.18 10.00 -0.88
N VAL A 124 0.79 9.82 0.04
CA VAL A 124 2.21 9.73 -0.31
C VAL A 124 2.49 8.53 -1.23
N LEU A 125 1.90 7.36 -0.93
CA LEU A 125 2.05 6.18 -1.79
C LEU A 125 1.42 6.37 -3.18
N VAL A 126 0.27 7.04 -3.27
CA VAL A 126 -0.34 7.43 -4.55
C VAL A 126 0.59 8.35 -5.33
N ALA A 127 1.18 9.36 -4.68
CA ALA A 127 2.13 10.26 -5.34
C ALA A 127 3.37 9.51 -5.87
N LEU A 128 3.91 8.58 -5.08
CA LEU A 128 5.02 7.71 -5.51
C LEU A 128 4.63 6.80 -6.67
N ALA A 129 3.40 6.28 -6.68
CA ALA A 129 2.88 5.46 -7.77
C ALA A 129 2.72 6.28 -9.06
N LEU A 130 2.22 7.51 -8.96
CA LEU A 130 2.13 8.42 -10.11
C LEU A 130 3.52 8.82 -10.62
N LEU A 131 4.49 9.07 -9.75
CA LEU A 131 5.88 9.28 -10.15
C LEU A 131 6.48 8.05 -10.85
N ALA A 132 6.19 6.86 -10.35
CA ALA A 132 6.61 5.60 -10.96
C ALA A 132 5.96 5.34 -12.34
N SER A 133 4.84 6.00 -12.65
CA SER A 133 4.20 5.93 -13.97
C SER A 133 4.93 6.74 -15.03
N VAL A 134 5.75 7.73 -14.64
CA VAL A 134 6.54 8.50 -15.61
C VAL A 134 7.59 7.58 -16.23
N ALA A 135 7.57 7.45 -17.56
CA ALA A 135 8.44 6.54 -18.28
C ALA A 135 9.92 6.85 -17.96
N PRO A 136 10.71 5.88 -17.46
CA PRO A 136 12.13 6.09 -17.27
C PRO A 136 12.79 6.29 -18.64
N VAL A 137 13.56 7.38 -18.77
CA VAL A 137 14.41 7.59 -19.94
C VAL A 137 15.33 6.39 -20.08
N LEU A 138 15.35 5.73 -21.25
CA LEU A 138 16.26 4.61 -21.52
C LEU A 138 17.69 5.08 -21.24
N ARG A 139 18.26 4.57 -20.17
CA ARG A 139 19.65 4.79 -19.77
C ARG A 139 20.22 3.40 -19.50
N ASP A 140 21.39 3.12 -20.06
CA ASP A 140 22.08 1.85 -19.82
C ASP A 140 22.33 1.72 -18.32
N MET A 141 21.59 0.80 -17.68
CA MET A 141 21.71 0.55 -16.26
C MET A 141 23.01 -0.20 -16.03
N THR A 142 23.97 0.47 -15.40
CA THR A 142 25.18 -0.21 -14.94
C THR A 142 24.85 -1.10 -13.74
N VAL A 143 25.69 -2.10 -13.45
CA VAL A 143 25.51 -2.99 -12.28
C VAL A 143 25.42 -2.18 -10.97
N PHE A 144 26.14 -1.06 -10.90
CA PHE A 144 26.09 -0.11 -9.79
C PHE A 144 24.71 0.53 -9.62
N ASP A 145 24.05 0.94 -10.71
CA ASP A 145 22.69 1.50 -10.66
C ASP A 145 21.68 0.47 -10.15
N GLY A 146 21.86 -0.80 -10.51
CA GLY A 146 21.06 -1.92 -10.00
C GLY A 146 21.20 -2.10 -8.48
N PHE A 147 22.43 -2.03 -7.96
CA PHE A 147 22.68 -2.09 -6.53
C PHE A 147 22.04 -0.92 -5.77
N VAL A 148 22.21 0.32 -6.26
CA VAL A 148 21.63 1.52 -5.64
C VAL A 148 20.10 1.46 -5.63
N THR A 149 19.51 0.94 -6.71
CA THR A 149 18.05 0.75 -6.82
C THR A 149 17.55 -0.25 -5.78
N LEU A 150 18.20 -1.41 -5.65
CA LEU A 150 17.84 -2.42 -4.67
C LEU A 150 18.00 -1.90 -3.24
N ALA A 151 19.11 -1.24 -2.94
CA ALA A 151 19.38 -0.66 -1.63
C ALA A 151 18.35 0.41 -1.27
N SER A 152 18.00 1.29 -2.21
CA SER A 152 16.99 2.33 -2.00
C SER A 152 15.59 1.74 -1.79
N ALA A 153 15.21 0.71 -2.55
CA ALA A 153 13.96 -0.02 -2.33
C ALA A 153 13.93 -0.70 -0.96
N ALA A 154 15.03 -1.34 -0.54
CA ALA A 154 15.14 -1.96 0.78
C ALA A 154 15.00 -0.94 1.92
N VAL A 155 15.68 0.21 1.81
CA VAL A 155 15.56 1.30 2.78
C VAL A 155 14.13 1.84 2.84
N ALA A 156 13.48 2.07 1.70
CA ALA A 156 12.09 2.50 1.66
C ALA A 156 11.15 1.50 2.35
N LEU A 157 11.38 0.20 2.14
CA LEU A 157 10.60 -0.87 2.78
C LEU A 157 10.84 -0.94 4.29
N LEU A 158 12.09 -0.76 4.75
CA LEU A 158 12.41 -0.72 6.16
C LEU A 158 11.77 0.49 6.85
N ILE A 159 11.79 1.67 6.21
CA ILE A 159 11.12 2.87 6.71
C ILE A 159 9.61 2.62 6.79
N TYR A 160 9.03 2.01 5.76
CA TYR A 160 7.61 1.68 5.74
C TYR A 160 7.24 0.68 6.86
N ALA A 161 8.01 -0.38 7.03
CA ALA A 161 7.79 -1.38 8.09
C ALA A 161 7.94 -0.77 9.49
N ALA A 162 8.93 0.10 9.70
CA ALA A 162 9.12 0.82 10.95
C ALA A 162 7.95 1.77 11.23
N ALA A 163 7.50 2.52 10.22
CA ALA A 163 6.36 3.42 10.34
C ALA A 163 5.06 2.66 10.64
N ASP A 164 4.84 1.52 9.98
CA ASP A 164 3.67 0.66 10.22
C ASP A 164 3.68 0.07 11.63
N GLY A 165 4.82 -0.46 12.07
CA GLY A 165 4.98 -0.97 13.44
C GLY A 165 4.80 0.11 14.51
N LEU A 166 5.28 1.32 14.26
CA LEU A 166 5.07 2.46 15.18
C LEU A 166 3.59 2.85 15.25
N LEU A 167 2.90 2.89 14.11
CA LEU A 167 1.47 3.20 14.06
C LEU A 167 0.63 2.12 14.76
N ALA A 168 0.96 0.85 14.58
CA ALA A 168 0.31 -0.27 15.24
C ALA A 168 0.51 -0.25 16.76
N ASN A 169 1.71 0.12 17.24
CA ASN A 169 2.02 0.19 18.66
C ASN A 169 1.70 1.54 19.32
N SER A 170 1.33 2.57 18.54
CA SER A 170 1.00 3.90 19.06
C SER A 170 -0.06 3.93 20.18
N PRO A 171 -1.15 3.14 20.17
CA PRO A 171 -2.10 3.12 21.29
C PRO A 171 -1.52 2.51 22.58
N LEU A 172 -0.60 1.55 22.48
CA LEU A 172 0.10 0.97 23.64
C LEU A 172 1.10 1.96 24.23
N LEU A 173 1.84 2.68 23.38
CA LEU A 173 2.78 3.71 23.81
C LEU A 173 2.07 4.86 24.53
N LEU A 174 0.89 5.28 24.07
CA LEU A 174 0.10 6.32 24.74
C LEU A 174 -0.34 5.89 26.15
N LYS A 175 -0.78 4.63 26.30
CA LYS A 175 -1.10 4.04 27.62
C LYS A 175 0.08 4.04 28.59
N LEU A 176 1.30 3.75 28.10
CA LEU A 176 2.52 3.78 28.93
C LEU A 176 2.91 5.21 29.37
N ILE A 177 2.58 6.22 28.56
CA ILE A 177 2.84 7.64 28.84
C ILE A 177 1.70 8.27 29.68
N GLY A 178 0.67 7.49 30.03
CA GLY A 178 -0.45 7.95 30.86
C GLY A 178 -1.43 8.87 30.12
N ARG A 179 -1.52 8.74 28.78
CA ARG A 179 -2.50 9.45 27.93
C ARG A 179 -3.52 8.51 27.30
#